data_AF-A0A6C7XKI4-F1
#
_entry.id   AF-A0A6C7XKI4-F1
#
_cell.length_a   1.000
_cell.length_b   1.000
_cell.length_c   1.000
_cell.angle_alpha   90.00
_cell.angle_beta   90.00
_cell.angle_gamma   90.00
#
_symmetry.space_group_name_H-M   'P 1'
#
loop_
_entity.id
_entity.type
_entity.pdbx_description
1 polymer ?
#
loop_
_entity_poly.entity_id
_entity_poly.type
_entity_poly.pdbx_seq_one_letter_code
_entity_poly.pdbx_strand_id
1 'polypeptide(L)'
;MTLDFDFIYNADNDIFEYLLRFYAKNYNYILSKEENTYHFSIDADEENLKTFCDSLNLMSHSVFLKKFDVKAGQGFNPCMPEDKEFSRFSYITHLNSNAYQEKKLLNKNEWGVFCECEFSSNLSEFEKINEE
;
A
#
# COMPACT_ATOMS: atom_id res chain seq x y z
N MET A 1 -3.35 -19.18 11.76
CA MET A 1 -4.35 -19.68 10.79
C MET A 1 -4.15 -18.90 9.52
N THR A 2 -4.29 -19.54 8.36
CA THR A 2 -3.84 -18.95 7.11
C THR A 2 -5.02 -18.57 6.22
N LEU A 3 -4.96 -17.38 5.64
CA LEU A 3 -5.84 -16.94 4.56
C LEU A 3 -5.03 -16.72 3.29
N ASP A 4 -5.55 -17.25 2.18
CA ASP A 4 -5.04 -17.03 0.84
C ASP A 4 -5.99 -16.10 0.08
N PHE A 5 -5.42 -15.11 -0.58
CA PHE A 5 -6.12 -14.09 -1.34
C PHE A 5 -5.60 -14.07 -2.78
N ASP A 6 -6.56 -14.06 -3.72
CA ASP A 6 -6.29 -13.92 -5.14
C ASP A 6 -6.92 -12.59 -5.61
N PHE A 7 -6.08 -11.64 -6.02
CA PHE A 7 -6.51 -10.32 -6.49
C PHE A 7 -6.21 -10.15 -7.98
N ILE A 8 -7.16 -9.67 -8.78
CA ILE A 8 -6.90 -9.28 -10.17
C ILE A 8 -6.91 -7.75 -10.25
N TYR A 9 -5.75 -7.15 -10.54
CA TYR A 9 -5.53 -5.72 -10.66
C TYR A 9 -4.96 -5.39 -12.04
N ASN A 10 -5.74 -4.68 -12.85
CA ASN A 10 -5.40 -4.44 -14.26
C ASN A 10 -4.60 -3.16 -14.50
N ALA A 11 -4.41 -2.30 -13.49
CA ALA A 11 -3.65 -1.08 -13.69
C ALA A 11 -2.15 -1.41 -13.70
N ASP A 12 -1.45 -0.84 -14.67
CA ASP A 12 0.00 -0.99 -14.82
C ASP A 12 0.72 0.02 -13.92
N ASN A 13 0.65 -0.21 -12.61
CA ASN A 13 1.38 0.56 -11.60
C ASN A 13 1.61 -0.29 -10.33
N ASP A 14 2.45 0.25 -9.46
CA ASP A 14 2.87 -0.40 -8.21
C ASP A 14 1.96 -0.10 -7.00
N ILE A 15 0.90 0.69 -7.17
CA ILE A 15 0.10 1.24 -6.07
C ILE A 15 -0.52 0.14 -5.23
N PHE A 16 -1.17 -0.82 -5.89
CA PHE A 16 -1.88 -1.88 -5.19
C PHE A 16 -0.93 -2.77 -4.39
N GLU A 17 0.21 -3.15 -4.98
CA GLU A 17 1.22 -3.94 -4.28
C GLU A 17 1.75 -3.19 -3.06
N TYR A 18 2.07 -1.90 -3.23
CA TYR A 18 2.53 -1.07 -2.12
C TYR A 18 1.52 -1.04 -0.96
N LEU A 19 0.24 -0.80 -1.27
CA LEU A 19 -0.81 -0.73 -0.25
C LEU A 19 -0.96 -2.08 0.47
N LEU A 20 -0.96 -3.20 -0.26
CA LEU A 20 -0.98 -4.53 0.36
C LEU A 20 0.18 -4.71 1.33
N ARG A 21 1.41 -4.38 0.92
CA ARG A 21 2.58 -4.46 1.80
C ARG A 21 2.49 -3.52 3.00
N PHE A 22 1.94 -2.32 2.81
CA PHE A 22 1.77 -1.34 3.88
C PHE A 22 0.82 -1.85 4.97
N TYR A 23 -0.34 -2.38 4.59
CA TYR A 23 -1.31 -2.93 5.55
C TYR A 23 -0.79 -4.22 6.21
N ALA A 24 0.00 -5.01 5.47
CA ALA A 24 0.57 -6.26 5.97
C ALA A 24 1.89 -6.11 6.75
N LYS A 25 2.43 -4.91 6.93
CA LYS A 25 3.80 -4.66 7.46
C LYS A 25 4.12 -5.29 8.82
N ASN A 26 3.11 -5.55 9.64
CA ASN A 26 3.26 -6.13 10.98
C ASN A 26 2.87 -7.62 11.03
N TYR A 27 2.65 -8.23 9.87
CA TYR A 27 2.17 -9.60 9.73
C TYR A 27 3.19 -10.48 9.03
N ASN A 28 3.07 -11.79 9.24
CA ASN A 28 3.79 -12.77 8.43
C ASN A 28 2.97 -13.05 7.18
N TYR A 29 3.51 -12.72 6.00
CA TYR A 29 2.83 -12.94 4.74
C TYR A 29 3.81 -13.31 3.62
N ILE A 30 3.26 -13.90 2.57
CA ILE A 30 3.92 -14.07 1.27
C ILE A 30 3.09 -13.34 0.23
N LEU A 31 3.78 -12.75 -0.74
CA LEU A 31 3.16 -12.00 -1.83
C LEU A 31 3.91 -12.31 -3.12
N SER A 32 3.19 -12.80 -4.13
CA SER A 32 3.70 -12.96 -5.48
C SER A 32 2.75 -12.33 -6.49
N LYS A 33 3.30 -11.98 -7.65
CA LYS A 33 2.57 -11.40 -8.77
C LYS A 33 2.83 -12.21 -10.02
N GLU A 34 1.76 -12.66 -10.67
CA GLU A 34 1.78 -13.29 -11.99
C GLU A 34 0.88 -12.47 -12.93
N GLU A 35 1.49 -11.78 -13.89
CA GLU A 35 0.81 -10.82 -14.76
C GLU A 35 0.00 -9.77 -13.97
N ASN A 36 -1.33 -9.83 -14.05
CA ASN A 36 -2.27 -8.93 -13.37
C ASN A 36 -2.85 -9.55 -12.08
N THR A 37 -2.38 -10.74 -11.69
CA THR A 37 -2.87 -11.47 -10.53
C THR A 37 -1.87 -11.38 -9.39
N TYR A 38 -2.32 -10.95 -8.22
CA TYR A 38 -1.55 -11.00 -6.98
C TYR A 38 -2.05 -12.16 -6.13
N HIS A 39 -1.12 -13.02 -5.73
CA HIS A 39 -1.34 -14.10 -4.77
C HIS A 39 -0.74 -13.66 -3.44
N PHE A 40 -1.58 -13.53 -2.43
CA PHE A 40 -1.18 -13.06 -1.11
C PHE A 40 -1.66 -14.05 -0.06
N SER A 41 -0.74 -14.55 0.78
CA SER A 41 -1.10 -15.40 1.90
C SER A 41 -0.59 -14.79 3.20
N ILE A 42 -1.41 -14.84 4.24
CA ILE A 42 -1.12 -14.24 5.55
C ILE A 42 -1.46 -15.24 6.66
N ASP A 43 -0.57 -15.37 7.64
CA ASP A 43 -0.80 -16.21 8.82
C ASP A 43 -0.81 -15.35 10.09
N ALA A 44 -1.91 -15.44 10.82
CA ALA A 44 -2.07 -14.83 12.14
C ALA A 44 -3.18 -15.55 12.93
N ASP A 45 -3.44 -15.12 14.16
CA ASP A 45 -4.67 -15.52 14.87
C ASP A 45 -5.91 -14.83 14.27
N GLU A 46 -7.10 -15.28 14.70
CA GLU A 46 -8.38 -14.81 14.17
C GLU A 46 -8.61 -13.31 14.34
N GLU A 47 -8.23 -12.74 15.49
CA GLU A 47 -8.40 -11.31 15.78
C GLU A 47 -7.51 -10.45 14.87
N ASN A 48 -6.26 -10.87 14.70
CA ASN A 48 -5.30 -10.21 13.84
C ASN A 48 -5.67 -10.32 12.36
N LEU A 49 -6.17 -11.47 11.90
CA LEU A 49 -6.69 -11.62 10.54
C LEU A 49 -7.92 -10.77 10.29
N LYS A 50 -8.85 -10.72 11.26
CA LYS A 50 -10.02 -9.85 11.15
C LYS A 50 -9.58 -8.39 11.04
N THR A 51 -8.63 -7.95 11.86
CA THR A 51 -8.07 -6.60 11.82
C THR A 51 -7.43 -6.29 10.46
N PHE A 52 -6.69 -7.25 9.89
CA PHE A 52 -6.12 -7.11 8.57
C PHE A 52 -7.21 -6.96 7.49
N CYS A 53 -8.21 -7.84 7.47
CA CYS A 53 -9.32 -7.75 6.52
C CYS A 53 -10.09 -6.43 6.67
N ASP A 54 -10.32 -5.96 7.90
CA ASP A 54 -10.95 -4.68 8.17
C ASP A 54 -10.11 -3.51 7.62
N SER A 55 -8.78 -3.61 7.67
CA SER A 55 -7.88 -2.61 7.10
C SER A 55 -7.93 -2.53 5.56
N LEU A 56 -8.23 -3.64 4.87
CA LEU A 56 -8.40 -3.62 3.41
C LEU A 56 -9.62 -2.79 2.98
N ASN A 57 -10.63 -2.64 3.85
CA ASN A 57 -11.76 -1.74 3.59
C ASN A 57 -11.36 -0.26 3.62
N LEU A 58 -10.19 0.07 4.20
CA LEU A 58 -9.63 1.42 4.20
C LEU A 58 -8.80 1.71 2.94
N MET A 59 -8.56 0.69 2.11
CA MET A 59 -7.82 0.87 0.88
C MET A 59 -8.56 1.88 -0.02
N SER A 60 -7.80 2.82 -0.61
CA SER A 60 -8.40 3.90 -1.40
C SER A 60 -9.34 3.38 -2.48
N HIS A 61 -10.49 4.06 -2.63
CA HIS A 61 -11.45 3.80 -3.70
C HIS A 61 -10.86 3.95 -5.12
N SER A 62 -9.67 4.53 -5.26
CA SER A 62 -8.93 4.60 -6.53
C SER A 62 -8.29 3.26 -6.93
N VAL A 63 -8.26 2.26 -6.05
CA VAL A 63 -7.83 0.90 -6.37
C VAL A 63 -9.03 0.12 -6.89
N PHE A 64 -9.01 -0.18 -8.19
CA PHE A 64 -10.07 -0.95 -8.85
C PHE A 64 -9.61 -2.38 -9.11
N LEU A 65 -10.11 -3.31 -8.29
CA LEU A 65 -9.92 -4.74 -8.51
C LEU A 65 -10.95 -5.26 -9.50
N LYS A 66 -10.51 -6.04 -10.48
CA LYS A 66 -11.40 -6.77 -11.38
C LYS A 66 -12.01 -7.99 -10.68
N LYS A 67 -11.26 -8.61 -9.78
CA LYS A 67 -11.67 -9.78 -9.01
C LYS A 67 -10.93 -9.81 -7.68
N PHE A 68 -11.60 -10.36 -6.68
CA PHE A 68 -11.08 -10.63 -5.35
C PHE A 68 -11.69 -11.93 -4.84
N ASP A 69 -10.86 -12.89 -4.48
CA ASP A 69 -11.27 -14.13 -3.82
C ASP A 69 -10.45 -14.33 -2.53
N VAL A 70 -11.08 -14.89 -1.51
CA VAL A 70 -10.42 -15.29 -0.26
C VAL A 70 -10.81 -16.72 0.08
N LYS A 71 -9.83 -17.50 0.55
CA LYS A 71 -10.03 -18.89 0.99
C LYS A 71 -9.13 -19.21 2.18
N ALA A 72 -9.49 -20.26 2.92
CA ALA A 72 -8.60 -20.82 3.92
C ALA A 72 -7.37 -21.42 3.21
N GLY A 73 -6.19 -21.00 3.64
CA GLY A 73 -4.92 -21.45 3.09
C GLY A 73 -4.29 -22.57 3.91
N GLN A 74 -3.19 -23.10 3.38
CA GLN A 74 -2.30 -24.00 4.12
C GLN A 74 -1.19 -23.19 4.79
N GLY A 75 -0.69 -23.66 5.93
CA GLY A 75 0.45 -23.03 6.60
C GLY A 75 1.65 -22.91 5.66
N PHE A 76 2.24 -21.72 5.60
CA PHE A 76 3.44 -21.44 4.82
C PHE A 76 4.61 -21.09 5.74
N ASN A 77 5.82 -21.20 5.21
CA ASN A 77 7.00 -20.70 5.90
C ASN A 77 7.07 -19.19 5.68
N PRO A 78 7.07 -18.36 6.74
CA PRO A 78 7.18 -16.92 6.61
C PRO A 78 8.43 -16.57 5.79
N CYS A 79 8.25 -15.81 4.73
CA CYS A 79 9.35 -15.22 3.98
C CYS A 79 9.16 -13.71 4.09
N MET A 80 10.16 -13.00 4.61
CA MET A 80 10.15 -11.55 4.51
C MET A 80 10.12 -11.21 3.01
N PRO A 81 9.10 -10.45 2.53
CA PRO A 81 9.09 -10.01 1.16
C PRO A 81 10.37 -9.22 0.90
N GLU A 82 11.05 -9.51 -0.21
CA GLU A 82 12.25 -8.78 -0.60
C GLU A 82 11.95 -7.28 -0.65
N ASP A 83 12.91 -6.46 -0.20
CA ASP A 83 12.83 -5.02 -0.36
C ASP A 83 12.65 -4.71 -1.85
N LYS A 84 11.49 -4.13 -2.19
CA LYS A 84 11.14 -3.74 -3.55
C LYS A 84 11.15 -2.22 -3.63
N GLU A 85 11.86 -1.68 -4.60
CA GLU A 85 11.70 -0.28 -4.97
C GLU A 85 10.38 -0.13 -5.74
N PHE A 86 9.53 0.76 -5.24
CA PHE A 86 8.27 1.11 -5.90
C PHE A 86 8.43 2.39 -6.71
N SER A 87 7.77 2.44 -7.86
CA SER A 87 7.71 3.64 -8.68
C SER A 87 7.11 4.80 -7.87
N ARG A 88 7.88 5.86 -7.67
CA ARG A 88 7.40 7.10 -7.03
C ARG A 88 6.74 7.98 -8.10
N PHE A 89 5.71 8.70 -7.71
CA PHE A 89 5.04 9.69 -8.55
C PHE A 89 4.59 10.84 -7.67
N SER A 90 4.71 12.07 -8.14
CA SER A 90 4.44 13.24 -7.33
C SER A 90 2.95 13.37 -7.02
N TYR A 91 2.55 13.06 -5.78
CA TYR A 91 1.16 13.12 -5.34
C TYR A 91 1.03 13.66 -3.91
N ILE A 92 0.24 14.72 -3.71
CA ILE A 92 -0.12 15.19 -2.37
C ILE A 92 -1.55 14.79 -2.03
N THR A 93 -1.72 14.00 -0.97
CA THR A 93 -3.07 13.66 -0.48
C THR A 93 -3.77 14.92 0.04
N HIS A 94 -5.10 14.96 -0.05
CA HIS A 94 -5.89 16.04 0.57
C HIS A 94 -5.60 16.18 2.08
N LEU A 95 -5.38 15.07 2.77
CA LEU A 95 -4.96 15.04 4.18
C LEU A 95 -3.64 15.80 4.39
N ASN A 96 -2.61 15.51 3.58
CA ASN A 96 -1.31 16.17 3.68
C ASN A 96 -1.36 17.63 3.19
N SER A 97 -2.17 17.93 2.17
CA SER A 97 -2.41 19.30 1.73
C SER A 97 -2.97 20.16 2.86
N ASN A 98 -4.01 19.69 3.56
CA ASN A 98 -4.63 20.43 4.65
C ASN A 98 -3.73 20.54 5.87
N ALA A 99 -3.09 19.44 6.28
CA ALA A 99 -2.15 19.45 7.39
C ALA A 99 -0.96 20.41 7.14
N TYR A 100 -0.50 20.49 5.90
CA TYR A 100 0.57 21.41 5.53
C TYR A 100 0.10 22.87 5.53
N GLN A 101 -1.09 23.16 5.02
CA GLN A 101 -1.65 24.52 5.06
C GLN A 101 -1.83 25.03 6.49
N GLU A 102 -2.31 24.18 7.41
CA GLU A 102 -2.58 24.57 8.79
C GLU A 102 -1.34 24.60 9.67
N LYS A 103 -0.47 23.59 9.56
CA LYS A 103 0.59 23.32 10.54
C LYS A 103 1.98 23.17 9.93
N LYS A 104 2.12 23.27 8.60
CA LYS A 104 3.37 23.00 7.86
C LYS A 104 3.94 21.60 8.13
N LEU A 105 3.06 20.63 8.38
CA LEU A 105 3.41 19.23 8.68
C LEU A 105 2.87 18.30 7.59
N LEU A 106 3.60 17.21 7.35
CA LEU A 106 3.17 16.09 6.51
C LEU A 106 2.93 14.87 7.40
N ASN A 107 1.79 14.21 7.24
CA ASN A 107 1.46 13.01 8.01
C ASN A 107 2.01 11.77 7.28
N LYS A 108 2.56 10.82 8.06
CA LYS A 108 2.90 9.49 7.55
C LYS A 108 1.62 8.66 7.42
N ASN A 109 1.26 8.27 6.20
CA ASN A 109 0.14 7.39 5.89
C ASN A 109 0.51 6.40 4.77
N GLU A 110 -0.46 5.63 4.30
CA GLU A 110 -0.33 4.67 3.19
C GLU A 110 -0.05 5.31 1.82
N TRP A 111 0.12 6.63 1.77
CA TRP A 111 0.57 7.36 0.56
C TRP A 111 1.91 8.04 0.79
N GLY A 112 2.54 7.84 1.95
CA GLY A 112 3.77 8.53 2.33
C GLY A 112 4.95 8.26 1.40
N VAL A 113 5.00 7.12 0.70
CA VAL A 113 6.03 6.84 -0.32
C VAL A 113 5.80 7.59 -1.63
N PHE A 114 4.55 7.97 -1.91
CA PHE A 114 4.12 8.65 -3.13
C PHE A 114 3.97 10.17 -2.91
N CYS A 115 4.12 10.64 -1.67
CA CYS A 115 4.27 12.06 -1.40
C CYS A 115 5.69 12.45 -1.79
N GLU A 116 5.95 12.69 -3.08
CA GLU A 116 7.13 13.47 -3.43
C GLU A 116 6.91 14.85 -2.83
N CYS A 117 7.65 15.09 -1.75
CA CYS A 117 7.66 16.34 -1.01
C CYS A 117 8.36 17.40 -1.86
N GLU A 118 7.97 17.63 -3.11
CA GLU A 118 8.60 18.58 -4.01
C GLU A 118 7.51 19.36 -4.76
N PHE A 119 7.51 20.69 -4.60
CA PHE A 119 6.56 21.60 -5.24
C PHE A 119 7.29 22.50 -6.22
N SER A 120 6.75 22.67 -7.43
CA SER A 120 7.24 23.65 -8.39
C SER A 120 6.13 24.59 -8.81
N SER A 121 6.36 25.90 -8.68
CA SER A 121 5.45 26.92 -9.19
C SER A 121 5.66 27.21 -10.68
N ASN A 122 6.81 26.82 -11.25
CA ASN A 122 7.23 27.14 -12.61
C ASN A 122 7.58 25.91 -13.47
N LEU A 123 7.44 24.69 -12.91
CA LEU A 123 7.81 23.40 -13.51
C LEU A 123 9.30 23.24 -13.87
N SER A 124 10.14 24.21 -13.49
CA SER A 124 11.58 24.20 -13.75
C SER A 124 12.41 24.04 -12.47
N GLU A 125 11.88 24.44 -11.32
CA GLU A 125 12.54 24.31 -10.01
C GLU A 125 11.58 23.68 -9.02
N PHE A 126 11.99 22.55 -8.42
CA PHE A 126 11.20 21.81 -7.46
C PHE A 126 11.76 22.04 -6.05
N GLU A 127 10.96 22.59 -5.14
CA GLU A 127 11.31 22.88 -3.76
C GLU A 127 10.79 21.79 -2.82
N LYS A 128 11.65 21.27 -1.94
CA LYS A 128 11.22 20.24 -1.00
C LYS A 128 10.22 20.79 0.04
N ILE A 129 9.02 20.21 0.10
CA ILE A 129 7.92 20.61 0.99
C ILE A 129 8.20 20.25 2.47
N ASN A 130 9.20 19.40 2.75
CA ASN A 130 9.91 19.31 4.04
C ASN A 130 11.02 18.24 3.92
N GLU A 131 12.28 18.66 4.10
CA GLU A 131 13.36 17.84 4.65
C GLU A 131 14.14 18.77 5.61
N GLU A 132 13.91 18.59 6.92
CA GLU A 132 15.04 18.49 7.85
C GLU A 132 15.36 17.00 8.03
#